data_AF-A0A3N5VCC2-F1
#
_entry.id   AF-A0A3N5VCC2-F1
#
_cell.length_a   1.000
_cell.length_b   1.000
_cell.length_c   1.000
_cell.angle_alpha   90.00
_cell.angle_beta   90.00
_cell.angle_gamma   90.00
#
_symmetry.space_group_name_H-M   'P 1'
#
loop_
_entity.id
_entity.type
_entity.pdbx_description
1 polymer ?
#
loop_
_entity_poly.entity_id
_entity_poly.type
_entity_poly.pdbx_seq_one_letter_code
_entity_poly.pdbx_strand_id
1 'polypeptide(L)'
;MATLGGGRCGLTQAGAPPQTPGLRRGSAPDPGLRWGSAPGPGIALGLRRQERGCKKLSCIDDSANGLMENAASVEIRKQRGLPPPLGKLAPKSGATFPHFPQALLVFLFVRGSKTGKAKHMKRRPSDDKVVAQHKTKSRKERLVNDDKYIGMDVHNATTVTRVLNLQGKEIAKAIIETKGATIVDYLKGIRGTLHVAFEEGNHAAWLYDLIRRHVAEVVVCKRKKNNSRNHKSDDDDANDIAESLRTGALKPVYHGRRSTEPLKEFAKSYAAIVRDSTRVKSRIKSLFEGRGIACGGDGIYEKDEKAQHESWLDRLDNPARRTRARRLFLELDVLDELWEEAEKDLVAETKKHPAAKILDSIPGIGLVRAAVIIAFVITPFRFRTRRQFWAYCGLAVRSKITGEYIMVEGRVRRSKKRPLVRGLNRDFNHALKEVFKGAAKSAAKGPWKPQFDALIAKGTEPRLALLTLARKLASTTLTLWKKGELYDEHKVKIAHAA
;
A
#
# COMPACT_ATOMS: atom_id res chain seq x y z
N MET A 1 70.99 -16.22 -29.12
CA MET A 1 71.32 -15.96 -27.71
C MET A 1 70.18 -16.54 -26.87
N ALA A 2 70.25 -17.70 -26.20
CA ALA A 2 71.39 -18.51 -25.73
C ALA A 2 72.36 -17.73 -24.82
N THR A 3 72.74 -18.18 -23.61
CA THR A 3 72.56 -19.45 -22.83
C THR A 3 72.01 -19.15 -21.41
N LEU A 4 71.40 -20.04 -20.61
CA LEU A 4 71.71 -21.39 -20.09
C LEU A 4 72.91 -21.49 -19.10
N GLY A 5 72.69 -22.12 -17.93
CA GLY A 5 73.67 -22.50 -16.88
C GLY A 5 73.48 -21.82 -15.51
N GLY A 6 73.66 -22.43 -14.33
CA GLY A 6 73.76 -23.87 -13.99
C GLY A 6 74.92 -24.29 -13.04
N GLY A 7 74.69 -24.42 -11.73
CA GLY A 7 75.64 -24.99 -10.75
C GLY A 7 75.09 -24.96 -9.30
N ARG A 8 74.86 -26.09 -8.62
CA ARG A 8 75.79 -26.86 -7.74
C ARG A 8 76.25 -26.07 -6.49
N CYS A 9 75.79 -26.38 -5.26
CA CYS A 9 75.99 -27.59 -4.42
C CYS A 9 77.33 -27.63 -3.67
N GLY A 10 77.28 -27.68 -2.34
CA GLY A 10 78.41 -27.94 -1.43
C GLY A 10 77.90 -28.44 -0.07
N LEU A 11 78.47 -29.55 0.41
CA LEU A 11 78.13 -30.23 1.68
C LEU A 11 79.35 -30.21 2.61
N THR A 12 79.12 -30.14 3.92
CA THR A 12 80.05 -30.62 4.98
C THR A 12 79.24 -31.09 6.19
N GLN A 13 79.83 -31.96 7.01
CA GLN A 13 79.16 -32.72 8.10
C GLN A 13 79.86 -32.55 9.47
N ALA A 14 79.35 -33.31 10.46
CA ALA A 14 79.86 -33.58 11.82
C ALA A 14 79.40 -32.58 12.92
N GLY A 15 79.05 -33.04 14.14
CA GLY A 15 79.03 -34.42 14.67
C GLY A 15 78.21 -34.57 15.98
N ALA A 16 78.17 -35.79 16.56
CA ALA A 16 77.37 -36.21 17.73
C ALA A 16 77.99 -37.50 18.37
N PRO A 17 77.53 -38.05 19.53
CA PRO A 17 76.41 -37.68 20.43
C PRO A 17 76.93 -37.20 21.83
N PRO A 18 76.81 -37.83 23.04
CA PRO A 18 76.26 -39.14 23.49
C PRO A 18 75.15 -39.13 24.60
N GLN A 19 74.28 -40.15 24.53
CA GLN A 19 73.66 -40.99 25.59
C GLN A 19 73.27 -40.44 27.00
N THR A 20 71.93 -40.37 27.25
CA THR A 20 71.09 -41.03 28.31
C THR A 20 71.67 -41.55 29.66
N PRO A 21 70.88 -41.73 30.76
CA PRO A 21 69.40 -41.90 30.84
C PRO A 21 68.65 -41.19 32.02
N GLY A 22 67.31 -41.30 32.07
CA GLY A 22 66.50 -40.99 33.27
C GLY A 22 64.98 -41.09 33.07
N LEU A 23 64.24 -41.77 33.96
CA LEU A 23 62.78 -41.94 33.90
C LEU A 23 62.04 -41.03 34.90
N ARG A 24 60.86 -40.49 34.53
CA ARG A 24 59.56 -40.92 35.14
C ARG A 24 58.31 -40.30 34.50
N ARG A 25 57.20 -40.98 34.77
CA ARG A 25 55.80 -40.82 34.33
C ARG A 25 55.27 -39.40 34.58
N GLY A 26 54.39 -38.90 33.70
CA GLY A 26 53.76 -37.57 33.84
C GLY A 26 52.30 -37.59 34.28
N SER A 27 51.72 -36.39 34.42
CA SER A 27 50.27 -36.10 34.46
C SER A 27 50.01 -34.65 34.02
N ALA A 28 48.84 -34.40 33.44
CA ALA A 28 48.30 -33.08 33.10
C ALA A 28 47.50 -32.50 34.32
N PRO A 29 46.93 -31.27 34.30
CA PRO A 29 46.78 -30.35 33.16
C PRO A 29 47.02 -28.83 33.39
N ASP A 30 47.24 -28.15 32.25
CA ASP A 30 46.73 -26.83 31.81
C ASP A 30 46.15 -25.80 32.82
N PRO A 31 46.76 -24.59 32.95
CA PRO A 31 46.19 -23.42 33.62
C PRO A 31 45.84 -22.27 32.63
N GLY A 32 44.62 -21.73 32.73
CA GLY A 32 44.14 -20.66 31.82
C GLY A 32 44.41 -19.21 32.26
N LEU A 33 44.50 -18.31 31.26
CA LEU A 33 44.41 -16.84 31.30
C LEU A 33 45.44 -16.06 32.19
N ARG A 34 46.19 -15.12 31.57
CA ARG A 34 45.90 -13.66 31.64
C ARG A 34 46.89 -12.74 30.88
N TRP A 35 46.33 -11.77 30.14
CA TRP A 35 46.66 -10.33 30.02
C TRP A 35 48.11 -9.79 29.84
N GLY A 36 48.27 -8.95 28.81
CA GLY A 36 49.30 -7.88 28.64
C GLY A 36 49.11 -7.26 27.24
N SER A 37 48.67 -5.99 27.03
CA SER A 37 49.21 -4.67 27.42
C SER A 37 50.28 -4.14 26.44
N ALA A 38 50.07 -2.92 25.93
CA ALA A 38 50.84 -2.31 24.82
C ALA A 38 52.03 -1.43 25.29
N PRO A 39 52.84 -0.86 24.38
CA PRO A 39 52.49 0.47 23.83
C PRO A 39 52.80 0.69 22.32
N GLY A 40 52.38 1.85 21.78
CA GLY A 40 52.84 2.42 20.50
C GLY A 40 53.94 3.48 20.71
N PRO A 41 54.09 4.55 19.89
CA PRO A 41 53.20 5.06 18.82
C PRO A 41 53.89 5.35 17.45
N GLY A 42 53.14 5.79 16.43
CA GLY A 42 53.68 6.27 15.14
C GLY A 42 52.60 6.85 14.20
N ILE A 43 52.59 8.17 14.01
CA ILE A 43 51.48 8.94 13.39
C ILE A 43 51.47 8.90 11.85
N ALA A 44 50.28 8.74 11.25
CA ALA A 44 49.97 9.21 9.89
C ALA A 44 48.45 9.50 9.73
N LEU A 45 48.07 10.37 8.78
CA LEU A 45 46.68 10.84 8.60
C LEU A 45 45.83 9.87 7.75
N GLY A 46 44.51 9.84 8.01
CA GLY A 46 43.52 9.19 7.15
C GLY A 46 42.08 9.52 7.54
N LEU A 47 41.24 9.91 6.57
CA LEU A 47 39.85 10.34 6.82
C LEU A 47 38.99 9.18 7.34
N ARG A 48 38.55 9.25 8.60
CA ARG A 48 37.71 8.20 9.22
C ARG A 48 36.24 8.34 8.80
N ARG A 49 35.93 7.83 7.60
CA ARG A 49 34.59 7.74 6.97
C ARG A 49 33.67 6.75 7.71
N GLN A 50 33.42 6.97 9.00
CA GLN A 50 32.92 5.96 9.93
C GLN A 50 31.44 6.14 10.33
N GLU A 51 30.52 6.09 9.35
CA GLU A 51 29.12 5.77 9.66
C GLU A 51 28.35 5.18 8.45
N ARG A 52 28.74 3.96 8.03
CA ARG A 52 27.92 3.12 7.11
C ARG A 52 27.49 1.81 7.78
N GLY A 53 27.01 1.92 9.03
CA GLY A 53 26.33 0.82 9.72
C GLY A 53 25.01 0.48 9.02
N CYS A 54 24.90 -0.77 8.55
CA CYS A 54 23.84 -1.27 7.68
C CYS A 54 22.41 -0.88 8.14
N LYS A 55 21.81 0.09 7.46
CA LYS A 55 20.37 0.44 7.56
C LYS A 55 19.57 -0.08 6.34
N LYS A 56 20.02 -1.17 5.70
CA LYS A 56 19.28 -1.85 4.62
C LYS A 56 17.84 -2.11 5.07
N LEU A 57 16.86 -1.53 4.38
CA LEU A 57 15.42 -1.69 4.70
C LEU A 57 14.84 -2.99 4.07
N SER A 58 15.71 -3.97 3.78
CA SER A 58 15.41 -5.24 3.13
C SER A 58 15.26 -6.38 4.15
N CYS A 59 14.07 -6.51 4.74
CA CYS A 59 13.63 -7.75 5.38
C CYS A 59 12.08 -7.77 5.48
N ILE A 60 11.44 -7.70 4.32
CA ILE A 60 10.06 -8.18 4.15
C ILE A 60 10.19 -9.64 3.71
N ASP A 61 10.15 -10.56 4.67
CA ASP A 61 9.85 -11.95 4.34
C ASP A 61 8.46 -11.99 3.69
N ASP A 62 8.33 -12.47 2.46
CA ASP A 62 7.01 -12.62 1.84
C ASP A 62 6.13 -13.64 2.60
N SER A 63 6.75 -14.55 3.36
CA SER A 63 6.06 -15.41 4.33
C SER A 63 5.35 -14.61 5.44
N ALA A 64 5.87 -13.43 5.81
CA ALA A 64 5.32 -12.61 6.89
C ALA A 64 4.02 -11.86 6.52
N ASN A 65 3.67 -11.76 5.24
CA ASN A 65 2.36 -11.24 4.83
C ASN A 65 1.21 -12.12 5.34
N GLY A 66 1.37 -13.45 5.32
CA GLY A 66 0.44 -14.39 5.94
C GLY A 66 0.47 -14.39 7.48
N LEU A 67 1.63 -14.09 8.08
CA LEU A 67 1.80 -14.21 9.55
C LEU A 67 1.01 -13.17 10.36
N MET A 68 0.65 -12.02 9.79
CA MET A 68 -0.23 -11.05 10.45
C MET A 68 -1.73 -11.38 10.32
N GLU A 69 -2.15 -12.06 9.25
CA GLU A 69 -3.49 -12.68 9.21
C GLU A 69 -3.56 -13.88 10.17
N ASN A 70 -2.47 -14.64 10.32
CA ASN A 70 -2.36 -15.70 11.33
C ASN A 70 -2.39 -15.14 12.77
N ALA A 71 -1.74 -14.01 13.08
CA ALA A 71 -1.84 -13.41 14.43
C ALA A 71 -3.29 -13.04 14.79
N ALA A 72 -4.05 -12.48 13.84
CA ALA A 72 -5.49 -12.26 14.03
C ALA A 72 -6.28 -13.58 14.16
N SER A 73 -5.84 -14.65 13.48
CA SER A 73 -6.44 -15.99 13.56
C SER A 73 -6.11 -16.75 14.85
N VAL A 74 -4.94 -16.48 15.46
CA VAL A 74 -4.55 -16.97 16.79
C VAL A 74 -5.39 -16.29 17.86
N GLU A 75 -5.56 -14.96 17.78
CA GLU A 75 -6.48 -14.22 18.64
C GLU A 75 -7.92 -14.76 18.51
N ILE A 76 -8.41 -15.01 17.28
CA ILE A 76 -9.71 -15.66 17.03
C ILE A 76 -9.79 -17.06 17.66
N ARG A 77 -8.75 -17.90 17.53
CA ARG A 77 -8.72 -19.25 18.13
C ARG A 77 -8.71 -19.21 19.65
N LYS A 78 -7.90 -18.33 20.26
CA LYS A 78 -7.80 -18.13 21.71
C LYS A 78 -9.12 -17.62 22.30
N GLN A 79 -9.82 -16.74 21.59
CA GLN A 79 -11.18 -16.27 21.95
C GLN A 79 -12.29 -17.32 21.71
N ARG A 80 -11.99 -18.47 21.09
CA ARG A 80 -12.94 -19.55 20.77
C ARG A 80 -12.61 -20.91 21.42
N GLY A 81 -11.50 -21.02 22.17
CA GLY A 81 -11.07 -22.30 22.77
C GLY A 81 -10.61 -23.36 21.76
N LEU A 82 -10.09 -22.96 20.60
CA LEU A 82 -9.74 -23.88 19.50
C LEU A 82 -8.24 -24.22 19.45
N PRO A 83 -7.86 -25.50 19.20
CA PRO A 83 -6.46 -25.94 19.15
C PRO A 83 -5.68 -25.34 17.97
N PRO A 84 -4.32 -25.32 18.02
CA PRO A 84 -3.47 -24.77 16.97
C PRO A 84 -3.64 -25.50 15.62
N PRO A 85 -3.33 -24.85 14.48
CA PRO A 85 -3.45 -25.45 13.16
C PRO A 85 -2.36 -26.49 12.89
N LEU A 86 -2.77 -27.65 12.36
CA LEU A 86 -1.86 -28.62 11.72
C LEU A 86 -1.29 -28.06 10.41
N GLY A 87 -0.18 -28.67 9.95
CA GLY A 87 0.54 -28.27 8.74
C GLY A 87 -0.27 -28.41 7.44
N LYS A 88 0.16 -27.71 6.39
CA LYS A 88 -0.51 -27.74 5.08
C LYS A 88 -0.24 -29.07 4.36
N LEU A 89 -1.29 -29.82 4.04
CA LEU A 89 -1.27 -30.78 2.93
C LEU A 89 -1.46 -30.04 1.60
N ALA A 90 -0.85 -30.55 0.53
CA ALA A 90 -0.91 -29.97 -0.81
C ALA A 90 -2.15 -30.44 -1.59
N PRO A 91 -2.77 -29.59 -2.44
CA PRO A 91 -3.87 -30.00 -3.31
C PRO A 91 -3.34 -30.84 -4.49
N LYS A 92 -4.06 -31.93 -4.83
CA LYS A 92 -3.84 -32.68 -6.07
C LYS A 92 -4.55 -32.00 -7.26
N SER A 93 -4.07 -32.32 -8.45
CA SER A 93 -4.54 -31.82 -9.76
C SER A 93 -5.78 -32.53 -10.29
N GLY A 94 -6.52 -31.87 -11.18
CA GLY A 94 -7.34 -32.55 -12.20
C GLY A 94 -8.77 -32.02 -12.38
N ALA A 95 -9.00 -31.23 -13.45
CA ALA A 95 -10.29 -31.05 -14.09
C ALA A 95 -10.06 -30.53 -15.52
N THR A 96 -10.70 -31.14 -16.53
CA THR A 96 -10.56 -30.82 -17.95
C THR A 96 -11.72 -29.98 -18.47
N PHE A 97 -11.47 -29.16 -19.50
CA PHE A 97 -12.50 -28.41 -20.24
C PHE A 97 -12.64 -28.97 -21.67
N PRO A 98 -13.86 -29.18 -22.18
CA PRO A 98 -14.11 -29.40 -23.61
C PRO A 98 -14.34 -28.07 -24.37
N HIS A 99 -13.93 -28.04 -25.64
CA HIS A 99 -14.37 -27.03 -26.63
C HIS A 99 -15.76 -27.38 -27.18
N PHE A 100 -16.49 -26.39 -27.73
CA PHE A 100 -17.05 -26.38 -29.11
C PHE A 100 -17.67 -24.98 -29.47
N PRO A 101 -18.19 -24.68 -30.68
CA PRO A 101 -17.61 -23.57 -31.47
C PRO A 101 -18.54 -22.36 -31.74
N GLN A 102 -18.03 -21.43 -32.54
CA GLN A 102 -18.79 -20.35 -33.20
C GLN A 102 -19.67 -20.89 -34.34
N ALA A 103 -20.86 -20.31 -34.56
CA ALA A 103 -21.48 -20.26 -35.90
C ALA A 103 -22.58 -19.19 -36.05
N LEU A 104 -22.50 -18.48 -37.19
CA LEU A 104 -23.57 -17.88 -38.00
C LEU A 104 -24.41 -16.66 -37.55
N LEU A 105 -24.83 -15.96 -38.61
CA LEU A 105 -25.56 -14.70 -38.70
C LEU A 105 -26.89 -14.98 -39.41
N VAL A 106 -28.00 -14.39 -38.96
CA VAL A 106 -29.26 -14.37 -39.73
C VAL A 106 -29.85 -12.97 -39.72
N PHE A 107 -30.03 -12.40 -40.92
CA PHE A 107 -30.84 -11.22 -41.16
C PHE A 107 -32.33 -11.59 -41.12
N LEU A 108 -33.17 -10.76 -40.50
CA LEU A 108 -34.58 -10.66 -40.87
C LEU A 108 -35.02 -9.20 -40.96
N PHE A 109 -35.76 -8.89 -42.01
CA PHE A 109 -36.10 -7.53 -42.46
C PHE A 109 -37.61 -7.46 -42.65
N VAL A 110 -38.29 -6.58 -41.89
CA VAL A 110 -39.75 -6.39 -41.99
C VAL A 110 -40.05 -4.91 -42.20
N ARG A 111 -40.71 -4.60 -43.33
CA ARG A 111 -41.22 -3.27 -43.67
C ARG A 111 -42.59 -3.04 -43.02
N GLY A 112 -42.80 -1.86 -42.46
CA GLY A 112 -44.12 -1.36 -42.03
C GLY A 112 -44.36 0.05 -42.59
N SER A 113 -45.49 0.25 -43.29
CA SER A 113 -45.97 1.56 -43.80
C SER A 113 -47.40 1.79 -43.24
N LYS A 114 -48.06 2.96 -43.26
CA LYS A 114 -48.05 4.10 -44.21
C LYS A 114 -48.48 5.43 -43.54
N THR A 115 -48.18 6.55 -44.21
CA THR A 115 -48.96 7.81 -44.39
C THR A 115 -50.01 8.32 -43.35
N GLY A 116 -50.01 9.63 -43.05
CA GLY A 116 -51.15 10.29 -42.35
C GLY A 116 -51.12 11.84 -42.36
N LYS A 117 -51.70 12.47 -43.38
CA LYS A 117 -51.69 13.93 -43.69
C LYS A 117 -52.10 14.89 -42.55
N ALA A 118 -51.54 16.11 -42.57
CA ALA A 118 -51.97 17.25 -41.75
C ALA A 118 -53.23 17.98 -42.31
N LYS A 119 -53.86 18.81 -41.49
CA LYS A 119 -54.81 19.88 -41.89
C LYS A 119 -54.57 21.16 -41.07
N HIS A 120 -54.95 22.31 -41.65
CA HIS A 120 -54.70 23.66 -41.13
C HIS A 120 -55.88 24.56 -41.54
N MET A 121 -56.49 25.33 -40.63
CA MET A 121 -57.61 26.24 -40.96
C MET A 121 -57.70 27.44 -39.99
N LYS A 122 -58.53 28.44 -40.31
CA LYS A 122 -58.31 29.86 -39.95
C LYS A 122 -59.47 30.56 -39.23
N ARG A 123 -59.08 31.52 -38.36
CA ARG A 123 -59.74 32.82 -38.02
C ARG A 123 -60.91 32.85 -37.00
N ARG A 124 -61.18 34.09 -36.54
CA ARG A 124 -62.12 34.60 -35.50
C ARG A 124 -63.31 35.33 -36.19
N PRO A 125 -64.16 36.18 -35.53
CA PRO A 125 -64.43 36.43 -34.09
C PRO A 125 -65.94 36.54 -33.71
N SER A 126 -66.24 36.65 -32.40
CA SER A 126 -67.29 37.53 -31.84
C SER A 126 -67.12 37.68 -30.31
N ASP A 127 -67.68 38.74 -29.72
CA ASP A 127 -67.69 39.04 -28.28
C ASP A 127 -68.76 38.18 -27.53
N ASP A 128 -68.71 38.00 -26.21
CA ASP A 128 -69.24 38.99 -25.23
C ASP A 128 -68.65 38.87 -23.79
N LYS A 129 -69.07 39.76 -22.87
CA LYS A 129 -68.43 40.03 -21.57
C LYS A 129 -69.14 39.39 -20.37
N VAL A 130 -68.39 38.73 -19.48
CA VAL A 130 -68.68 38.65 -18.03
C VAL A 130 -67.38 38.77 -17.23
N VAL A 131 -67.39 39.56 -16.15
CA VAL A 131 -66.20 39.88 -15.33
C VAL A 131 -66.12 38.98 -14.10
N ALA A 132 -64.96 38.33 -13.88
CA ALA A 132 -64.71 37.52 -12.68
C ALA A 132 -63.27 37.68 -12.14
N GLN A 133 -63.08 38.69 -11.29
CA GLN A 133 -62.00 38.86 -10.29
C GLN A 133 -60.65 38.15 -10.55
N HIS A 134 -59.74 38.80 -11.28
CA HIS A 134 -58.33 38.39 -11.28
C HIS A 134 -57.65 38.64 -9.93
N LYS A 135 -57.55 37.62 -9.08
CA LYS A 135 -56.50 37.56 -8.06
C LYS A 135 -55.14 37.58 -8.77
N THR A 136 -54.38 38.64 -8.57
CA THR A 136 -52.99 38.78 -9.03
C THR A 136 -52.11 37.75 -8.32
N LYS A 137 -52.03 36.54 -8.86
CA LYS A 137 -50.95 35.60 -8.53
C LYS A 137 -49.64 36.26 -8.93
N SER A 138 -48.97 36.90 -7.96
CA SER A 138 -47.59 37.30 -8.10
C SER A 138 -46.80 36.08 -8.60
N ARG A 139 -46.03 36.30 -9.68
CA ARG A 139 -45.27 35.24 -10.33
C ARG A 139 -44.10 34.89 -9.44
N LYS A 140 -44.37 34.17 -8.34
CA LYS A 140 -43.34 33.52 -7.52
C LYS A 140 -42.49 32.71 -8.48
N GLU A 141 -41.31 33.21 -8.74
CA GLU A 141 -40.33 32.51 -9.53
C GLU A 141 -40.08 31.19 -8.82
N ARG A 142 -40.45 30.09 -9.48
CA ARG A 142 -39.82 28.82 -9.12
C ARG A 142 -38.35 29.05 -9.41
N LEU A 143 -37.54 29.11 -8.36
CA LEU A 143 -36.15 28.73 -8.44
C LEU A 143 -36.14 27.28 -8.96
N VAL A 144 -36.13 27.14 -10.28
CA VAL A 144 -35.96 25.86 -10.96
C VAL A 144 -34.54 25.48 -10.60
N ASN A 145 -34.38 24.56 -9.66
CA ASN A 145 -33.07 24.23 -9.13
C ASN A 145 -32.24 23.64 -10.27
N ASP A 146 -31.33 24.44 -10.80
CA ASP A 146 -30.65 24.16 -12.08
C ASP A 146 -29.43 23.25 -11.89
N ASP A 147 -29.44 22.47 -10.81
CA ASP A 147 -28.47 21.43 -10.52
C ASP A 147 -28.50 20.34 -11.60
N LYS A 148 -27.32 19.85 -11.94
CA LYS A 148 -27.05 18.77 -12.89
C LYS A 148 -26.13 17.77 -12.23
N TYR A 149 -26.61 16.54 -12.07
CA TYR A 149 -25.84 15.45 -11.47
C TYR A 149 -25.27 14.60 -12.59
N ILE A 150 -23.95 14.65 -12.76
CA ILE A 150 -23.23 14.06 -13.87
C ILE A 150 -22.47 12.84 -13.37
N GLY A 151 -22.82 11.66 -13.88
CA GLY A 151 -22.03 10.45 -13.72
C GLY A 151 -21.14 10.23 -14.93
N MET A 152 -19.87 9.88 -14.70
CA MET A 152 -18.90 9.58 -15.74
C MET A 152 -18.24 8.23 -15.47
N ASP A 153 -18.30 7.33 -16.46
CA ASP A 153 -17.53 6.08 -16.49
C ASP A 153 -16.37 6.24 -17.50
N VAL A 154 -15.13 6.02 -17.04
CA VAL A 154 -13.92 6.66 -17.60
C VAL A 154 -12.90 5.62 -18.06
N HIS A 155 -12.95 5.25 -19.34
CA HIS A 155 -12.03 4.31 -19.98
C HIS A 155 -10.89 5.05 -20.71
N ASN A 156 -9.86 4.32 -21.13
CA ASN A 156 -8.64 4.89 -21.71
C ASN A 156 -8.89 5.75 -22.97
N ALA A 157 -9.82 5.34 -23.84
CA ALA A 157 -10.12 6.04 -25.09
C ALA A 157 -11.40 6.89 -25.00
N THR A 158 -12.43 6.39 -24.31
CA THR A 158 -13.75 7.00 -24.23
C THR A 158 -14.25 7.11 -22.80
N THR A 159 -15.04 8.15 -22.55
CA THR A 159 -15.75 8.41 -21.31
C THR A 159 -17.24 8.45 -21.59
N VAL A 160 -18.01 7.59 -20.91
CA VAL A 160 -19.47 7.54 -21.01
C VAL A 160 -20.06 8.48 -19.95
N THR A 161 -20.97 9.36 -20.34
CA THR A 161 -21.59 10.32 -19.43
C THR A 161 -23.11 10.17 -19.34
N ARG A 162 -23.66 10.54 -18.19
CA ARG A 162 -25.10 10.70 -17.93
C ARG A 162 -25.33 11.96 -17.12
N VAL A 163 -26.35 12.74 -17.48
CA VAL A 163 -26.70 14.00 -16.84
C VAL A 163 -28.15 13.92 -16.35
N LEU A 164 -28.35 13.90 -15.03
CA LEU A 164 -29.66 13.91 -14.39
C LEU A 164 -30.01 15.28 -13.82
N ASN A 165 -31.29 15.63 -13.78
CA ASN A 165 -31.79 16.75 -12.97
C ASN A 165 -32.04 16.33 -11.51
N LEU A 166 -32.42 17.29 -10.65
CA LEU A 166 -32.79 17.03 -9.25
C LEU A 166 -33.89 15.96 -9.07
N GLN A 167 -34.80 15.84 -10.04
CA GLN A 167 -35.88 14.85 -10.04
C GLN A 167 -35.45 13.44 -10.52
N GLY A 168 -34.18 13.24 -10.91
CA GLY A 168 -33.67 11.97 -11.43
C GLY A 168 -34.03 11.70 -12.90
N LYS A 169 -34.57 12.69 -13.64
CA LYS A 169 -34.81 12.57 -15.07
C LYS A 169 -33.51 12.84 -15.83
N GLU A 170 -33.18 11.98 -16.78
CA GLU A 170 -32.09 12.21 -17.73
C GLU A 170 -32.38 13.44 -18.62
N ILE A 171 -31.36 14.31 -18.73
CA ILE A 171 -31.31 15.44 -19.64
C ILE A 171 -30.42 15.11 -20.85
N ALA A 172 -29.30 14.40 -20.62
CA ALA A 172 -28.35 14.05 -21.68
C ALA A 172 -27.56 12.76 -21.37
N LYS A 173 -27.28 12.02 -22.44
CA LYS A 173 -26.37 10.88 -22.53
C LYS A 173 -25.34 11.19 -23.62
N ALA A 174 -24.05 10.98 -23.36
CA ALA A 174 -23.01 11.10 -24.38
C ALA A 174 -21.89 10.07 -24.18
N ILE A 175 -21.13 9.85 -25.24
CA ILE A 175 -19.84 9.17 -25.21
C ILE A 175 -18.85 10.14 -25.83
N ILE A 176 -17.84 10.53 -25.06
CA ILE A 176 -16.84 11.52 -25.47
C ILE A 176 -15.45 10.89 -25.41
N GLU A 177 -14.49 11.44 -26.16
CA GLU A 177 -13.09 11.01 -26.06
C GLU A 177 -12.51 11.40 -24.69
N THR A 178 -11.69 10.53 -24.08
CA THR A 178 -11.01 10.78 -22.80
C THR A 178 -9.83 11.74 -22.96
N LYS A 179 -10.07 12.94 -23.52
CA LYS A 179 -9.13 14.06 -23.62
C LYS A 179 -9.58 15.23 -22.77
N GLY A 180 -8.61 15.95 -22.20
CA GLY A 180 -8.87 17.05 -21.26
C GLY A 180 -9.70 18.19 -21.84
N ALA A 181 -9.42 18.59 -23.09
CA ALA A 181 -10.21 19.60 -23.79
C ALA A 181 -11.66 19.12 -24.01
N THR A 182 -11.84 17.96 -24.65
CA THR A 182 -13.15 17.36 -24.95
C THR A 182 -14.05 17.24 -23.70
N ILE A 183 -13.48 16.83 -22.56
CA ILE A 183 -14.20 16.74 -21.29
C ILE A 183 -14.60 18.12 -20.76
N VAL A 184 -13.69 19.10 -20.79
CA VAL A 184 -13.96 20.47 -20.32
C VAL A 184 -14.98 21.18 -21.20
N ASP A 185 -14.90 21.02 -22.52
CA ASP A 185 -15.81 21.68 -23.46
C ASP A 185 -17.18 21.01 -23.49
N TYR A 186 -17.26 19.69 -23.28
CA TYR A 186 -18.52 19.00 -23.00
C TYR A 186 -19.20 19.55 -21.73
N LEU A 187 -18.45 19.73 -20.63
CA LEU A 187 -18.99 20.29 -19.39
C LEU A 187 -19.45 21.74 -19.55
N LYS A 188 -18.69 22.60 -20.24
CA LYS A 188 -19.10 23.98 -20.57
C LYS A 188 -20.39 24.05 -21.40
N GLY A 189 -20.67 23.02 -22.20
CA GLY A 189 -21.91 22.91 -22.99
C GLY A 189 -23.17 22.67 -22.15
N ILE A 190 -23.02 22.20 -20.91
CA ILE A 190 -24.15 21.93 -20.01
C ILE A 190 -24.45 23.18 -19.19
N ARG A 191 -25.70 23.66 -19.25
CA ARG A 191 -26.17 24.81 -18.44
C ARG A 191 -26.57 24.36 -17.03
N GLY A 192 -26.28 25.20 -16.05
CA GLY A 192 -26.68 25.05 -14.65
C GLY A 192 -25.54 24.70 -13.69
N THR A 193 -25.89 24.39 -12.44
CA THR A 193 -24.94 24.03 -11.38
C THR A 193 -24.47 22.60 -11.58
N LEU A 194 -23.22 22.39 -11.98
CA LEU A 194 -22.72 21.04 -12.29
C LEU A 194 -22.14 20.36 -11.05
N HIS A 195 -22.62 19.16 -10.74
CA HIS A 195 -22.05 18.23 -9.76
C HIS A 195 -21.59 16.98 -10.51
N VAL A 196 -20.32 16.58 -10.37
CA VAL A 196 -19.74 15.47 -11.15
C VAL A 196 -19.25 14.34 -10.26
N ALA A 197 -19.46 13.10 -10.67
CA ALA A 197 -18.89 11.91 -10.03
C ALA A 197 -18.34 10.89 -11.02
N PHE A 198 -17.28 10.19 -10.60
CA PHE A 198 -16.63 9.10 -11.33
C PHE A 198 -15.89 8.16 -10.36
N GLU A 199 -15.52 6.97 -10.83
CA GLU A 199 -14.85 5.98 -9.99
C GLU A 199 -13.35 6.25 -9.77
N GLU A 200 -12.85 5.83 -8.61
CA GLU A 200 -11.42 5.78 -8.27
C GLU A 200 -10.68 4.81 -9.20
N GLY A 201 -9.87 5.35 -10.11
CA GLY A 201 -9.05 4.61 -11.07
C GLY A 201 -7.86 5.43 -11.55
N ASN A 202 -7.13 4.94 -12.57
CA ASN A 202 -5.88 5.54 -13.04
C ASN A 202 -6.03 7.03 -13.42
N HIS A 203 -7.12 7.39 -14.11
CA HIS A 203 -7.41 8.76 -14.55
C HIS A 203 -7.91 9.69 -13.43
N ALA A 204 -8.34 9.15 -12.28
CA ALA A 204 -9.18 9.90 -11.32
C ALA A 204 -8.50 11.14 -10.73
N ALA A 205 -7.19 11.09 -10.44
CA ALA A 205 -6.46 12.23 -9.90
C ALA A 205 -6.32 13.37 -10.92
N TRP A 206 -5.97 13.04 -12.16
CA TRP A 206 -5.91 13.98 -13.28
C TRP A 206 -7.27 14.61 -13.56
N LEU A 207 -8.30 13.77 -13.66
CA LEU A 207 -9.68 14.17 -13.95
C LEU A 207 -10.26 15.06 -12.86
N TYR A 208 -9.94 14.79 -11.58
CA TYR A 208 -10.34 15.64 -10.45
C TYR A 208 -9.74 17.05 -10.52
N ASP A 209 -8.43 17.17 -10.77
CA ASP A 209 -7.75 18.47 -10.88
C ASP A 209 -8.13 19.26 -12.15
N LEU A 210 -8.61 18.58 -13.18
CA LEU A 210 -9.19 19.15 -14.40
C LEU A 210 -10.60 19.68 -14.12
N ILE A 211 -11.53 18.79 -13.78
CA ILE A 211 -12.97 19.10 -13.71
C ILE A 211 -13.31 20.09 -12.60
N ARG A 212 -12.65 20.03 -11.42
CA ARG A 212 -13.03 20.85 -10.23
C ARG A 212 -12.93 22.38 -10.40
N ARG A 213 -12.46 22.85 -11.55
CA ARG A 213 -12.34 24.28 -11.91
C ARG A 213 -13.52 24.79 -12.73
N HIS A 214 -14.40 23.88 -13.17
CA HIS A 214 -15.46 24.13 -14.13
C HIS A 214 -16.85 23.71 -13.61
N VAL A 215 -16.93 23.20 -12.38
CA VAL A 215 -18.14 22.61 -11.78
C VAL A 215 -18.20 22.96 -10.28
N ALA A 216 -19.38 22.88 -9.67
CA ALA A 216 -19.58 23.19 -8.25
C ALA A 216 -19.02 22.09 -7.32
N GLU A 217 -19.11 20.82 -7.74
CA GLU A 217 -18.66 19.68 -6.94
C GLU A 217 -18.03 18.57 -7.79
N VAL A 218 -17.00 17.90 -7.28
CA VAL A 218 -16.45 16.67 -7.85
C VAL A 218 -16.31 15.59 -6.77
N VAL A 219 -17.04 14.48 -6.93
CA VAL A 219 -17.06 13.33 -6.02
C VAL A 219 -16.43 12.12 -6.71
N VAL A 220 -15.12 11.93 -6.50
CA VAL A 220 -14.49 10.64 -6.84
C VAL A 220 -14.98 9.60 -5.85
N CYS A 221 -15.47 8.46 -6.32
CA CYS A 221 -16.11 7.45 -5.48
C CYS A 221 -15.41 6.07 -5.57
N LYS A 222 -15.72 5.15 -4.65
CA LYS A 222 -15.36 3.74 -4.82
C LYS A 222 -16.55 2.95 -5.34
N ARG A 223 -16.33 2.14 -6.38
CA ARG A 223 -17.28 1.16 -6.88
C ARG A 223 -17.87 0.33 -5.76
N LYS A 224 -19.18 0.41 -5.57
CA LYS A 224 -19.90 -0.53 -4.70
C LYS A 224 -20.00 -1.86 -5.44
N LYS A 225 -19.39 -2.91 -4.89
CA LYS A 225 -19.67 -4.28 -5.34
C LYS A 225 -21.08 -4.67 -4.89
N ASN A 226 -22.07 -4.28 -5.68
CA ASN A 226 -23.48 -4.59 -5.47
C ASN A 226 -23.74 -6.06 -5.85
N ASN A 227 -23.44 -6.98 -4.94
CA ASN A 227 -23.69 -8.42 -5.06
C ASN A 227 -25.18 -8.82 -5.23
N SER A 228 -26.09 -7.86 -5.45
CA SER A 228 -27.55 -8.05 -5.48
C SER A 228 -28.19 -7.79 -6.85
N ARG A 229 -27.44 -7.38 -7.88
CA ARG A 229 -27.93 -7.32 -9.27
C ARG A 229 -27.36 -8.50 -10.06
N ASN A 230 -28.07 -9.63 -10.02
CA ASN A 230 -27.62 -10.87 -10.67
C ASN A 230 -27.79 -10.87 -12.20
N HIS A 231 -28.60 -9.94 -12.74
CA HIS A 231 -28.56 -9.57 -14.16
C HIS A 231 -27.80 -8.26 -14.32
N LYS A 232 -26.52 -8.37 -14.65
CA LYS A 232 -25.70 -7.25 -15.11
C LYS A 232 -26.02 -6.99 -16.58
N SER A 233 -26.97 -6.11 -16.85
CA SER A 233 -26.87 -5.31 -18.07
C SER A 233 -25.64 -4.42 -17.91
N ASP A 234 -24.75 -4.42 -18.91
CA ASP A 234 -23.52 -3.62 -18.88
C ASP A 234 -23.77 -2.12 -19.19
N ASP A 235 -25.01 -1.74 -19.53
CA ASP A 235 -25.31 -0.53 -20.31
C ASP A 235 -25.36 0.80 -19.53
N ASP A 236 -25.27 0.81 -18.18
CA ASP A 236 -25.31 2.08 -17.44
C ASP A 236 -24.65 2.20 -16.04
N ASP A 237 -23.36 1.82 -15.93
CA ASP A 237 -22.54 2.21 -14.76
C ASP A 237 -22.54 3.75 -14.53
N ALA A 238 -22.56 4.56 -15.60
CA ALA A 238 -22.58 6.01 -15.52
C ALA A 238 -23.88 6.56 -14.89
N ASN A 239 -25.05 6.00 -15.19
CA ASN A 239 -26.31 6.40 -14.55
C ASN A 239 -26.37 6.01 -13.07
N ASP A 240 -25.91 4.80 -12.71
CA ASP A 240 -25.79 4.39 -11.30
C ASP A 240 -24.91 5.36 -10.49
N ILE A 241 -23.85 5.90 -11.09
CA ILE A 241 -22.98 6.93 -10.49
C ILE A 241 -23.73 8.27 -10.37
N ALA A 242 -24.40 8.73 -11.44
CA ALA A 242 -25.16 9.99 -11.46
C ALA A 242 -26.29 10.01 -10.40
N GLU A 243 -27.06 8.93 -10.33
CA GLU A 243 -28.16 8.74 -9.38
C GLU A 243 -27.64 8.58 -7.95
N SER A 244 -26.52 7.87 -7.76
CA SER A 244 -25.86 7.79 -6.45
C SER A 244 -25.30 9.13 -5.98
N LEU A 245 -24.90 10.02 -6.89
CA LEU A 245 -24.47 11.39 -6.56
C LEU A 245 -25.68 12.23 -6.14
N ARG A 246 -26.73 12.27 -6.97
CA ARG A 246 -27.99 13.00 -6.72
C ARG A 246 -28.62 12.64 -5.38
N THR A 247 -28.56 11.36 -4.99
CA THR A 247 -29.12 10.85 -3.73
C THR A 247 -28.16 10.93 -2.53
N GLY A 248 -26.94 11.47 -2.69
CA GLY A 248 -25.92 11.51 -1.63
C GLY A 248 -25.42 10.12 -1.20
N ALA A 249 -25.70 9.08 -1.97
CA ALA A 249 -25.39 7.69 -1.65
C ALA A 249 -23.94 7.29 -1.97
N LEU A 250 -23.17 8.13 -2.67
CA LEU A 250 -21.75 7.90 -2.93
C LEU A 250 -20.89 7.98 -1.67
N LYS A 251 -19.75 7.27 -1.68
CA LYS A 251 -18.73 7.36 -0.64
C LYS A 251 -17.47 8.03 -1.22
N PRO A 252 -17.19 9.30 -0.89
CA PRO A 252 -16.09 10.04 -1.49
C PRO A 252 -14.71 9.47 -1.14
N VAL A 253 -13.81 9.49 -2.12
CA VAL A 253 -12.37 9.30 -1.93
C VAL A 253 -11.70 10.67 -1.91
N TYR A 254 -11.08 10.99 -0.77
CA TYR A 254 -10.41 12.27 -0.58
C TYR A 254 -9.30 12.49 -1.61
N HIS A 255 -9.46 13.54 -2.39
CA HIS A 255 -8.43 14.13 -3.25
C HIS A 255 -7.95 15.45 -2.63
N GLY A 256 -6.65 15.71 -2.69
CA GLY A 256 -6.02 16.90 -2.14
C GLY A 256 -5.73 17.98 -3.18
N ARG A 257 -5.08 19.07 -2.75
CA ARG A 257 -4.36 19.96 -3.67
C ARG A 257 -3.03 19.32 -4.09
N ARG A 258 -2.49 19.74 -5.24
CA ARG A 258 -1.23 19.24 -5.84
C ARG A 258 0.05 19.46 -5.02
N SER A 259 -0.03 20.12 -3.86
CA SER A 259 1.12 20.41 -2.98
C SER A 259 1.82 19.16 -2.40
N THR A 260 1.27 17.96 -2.59
CA THR A 260 1.94 16.69 -2.28
C THR A 260 1.98 15.73 -3.49
N GLU A 261 1.75 16.22 -4.71
CA GLU A 261 1.73 15.40 -5.93
C GLU A 261 3.14 14.86 -6.29
N PRO A 262 4.22 15.66 -6.37
CA PRO A 262 5.56 15.14 -6.62
C PRO A 262 5.99 14.11 -5.57
N LEU A 263 5.78 14.44 -4.29
CA LEU A 263 6.08 13.56 -3.16
C LEU A 263 5.32 12.22 -3.22
N LYS A 264 4.10 12.21 -3.77
CA LYS A 264 3.29 10.99 -3.95
C LYS A 264 3.83 10.12 -5.07
N GLU A 265 4.33 10.71 -6.16
CA GLU A 265 4.93 9.95 -7.26
C GLU A 265 6.33 9.41 -6.89
N PHE A 266 7.17 10.20 -6.20
CA PHE A 266 8.42 9.67 -5.62
C PHE A 266 8.15 8.54 -4.61
N ALA A 267 7.15 8.68 -3.73
CA ALA A 267 6.80 7.64 -2.76
C ALA A 267 6.23 6.36 -3.42
N LYS A 268 5.55 6.48 -4.57
CA LYS A 268 5.14 5.34 -5.41
C LYS A 268 6.35 4.67 -6.05
N SER A 269 7.25 5.45 -6.66
CA SER A 269 8.44 4.95 -7.37
C SER A 269 9.36 4.17 -6.42
N TYR A 270 9.75 4.78 -5.30
CA TYR A 270 10.50 4.13 -4.23
C TYR A 270 9.82 2.83 -3.74
N ALA A 271 8.50 2.86 -3.52
CA ALA A 271 7.73 1.68 -3.10
C ALA A 271 7.50 0.64 -4.22
N ALA A 272 7.82 0.94 -5.48
CA ALA A 272 7.93 -0.03 -6.56
C ALA A 272 9.31 -0.69 -6.55
N ILE A 273 10.37 0.11 -6.63
CA ILE A 273 11.77 -0.35 -6.67
C ILE A 273 12.11 -1.25 -5.47
N VAL A 274 11.70 -0.87 -4.25
CA VAL A 274 11.87 -1.71 -3.04
C VAL A 274 11.15 -3.07 -3.17
N ARG A 275 9.96 -3.10 -3.77
CA ARG A 275 9.19 -4.35 -3.99
C ARG A 275 9.88 -5.21 -5.04
N ASP A 276 10.40 -4.62 -6.10
CA ASP A 276 11.01 -5.34 -7.20
C ASP A 276 12.43 -5.83 -6.87
N SER A 277 13.23 -5.06 -6.13
CA SER A 277 14.46 -5.53 -5.47
C SER A 277 14.15 -6.70 -4.52
N THR A 278 13.08 -6.63 -3.71
CA THR A 278 12.62 -7.76 -2.87
C THR A 278 12.25 -8.99 -3.72
N ARG A 279 11.54 -8.80 -4.85
CA ARG A 279 11.18 -9.88 -5.79
C ARG A 279 12.40 -10.49 -6.49
N VAL A 280 13.45 -9.72 -6.79
CA VAL A 280 14.72 -10.28 -7.31
C VAL A 280 15.40 -11.09 -6.21
N LYS A 281 15.55 -10.51 -5.02
CA LYS A 281 16.16 -11.15 -3.85
C LYS A 281 15.50 -12.51 -3.53
N SER A 282 14.16 -12.58 -3.53
CA SER A 282 13.42 -13.86 -3.44
C SER A 282 13.67 -14.81 -4.63
N ARG A 283 13.69 -14.31 -5.88
CA ARG A 283 13.99 -15.11 -7.09
C ARG A 283 15.40 -15.69 -7.12
N ILE A 284 16.37 -15.01 -6.51
CA ILE A 284 17.74 -15.47 -6.29
C ILE A 284 17.70 -16.63 -5.29
N LYS A 285 17.22 -16.41 -4.06
CA LYS A 285 17.21 -17.46 -3.02
C LYS A 285 16.51 -18.73 -3.47
N SER A 286 15.32 -18.65 -4.06
CA SER A 286 14.59 -19.85 -4.53
C SER A 286 15.30 -20.62 -5.66
N LEU A 287 16.25 -20.02 -6.39
CA LEU A 287 17.06 -20.74 -7.39
C LEU A 287 18.12 -21.65 -6.74
N PHE A 288 18.70 -21.19 -5.63
CA PHE A 288 19.73 -21.88 -4.85
C PHE A 288 19.12 -22.87 -3.83
N GLU A 289 18.09 -22.44 -3.10
CA GLU A 289 17.31 -23.29 -2.18
C GLU A 289 16.68 -24.47 -2.94
N GLY A 290 16.29 -24.29 -4.20
CA GLY A 290 15.83 -25.35 -5.10
C GLY A 290 16.90 -26.39 -5.50
N ARG A 291 18.14 -26.26 -5.00
CA ARG A 291 19.24 -27.25 -5.05
C ARG A 291 19.68 -27.73 -3.65
N GLY A 292 19.02 -27.28 -2.58
CA GLY A 292 19.49 -27.50 -1.19
C GLY A 292 20.62 -26.56 -0.75
N ILE A 293 21.01 -25.59 -1.58
CA ILE A 293 22.07 -24.63 -1.25
C ILE A 293 21.47 -23.57 -0.30
N ALA A 294 21.89 -23.60 0.96
CA ALA A 294 21.33 -22.74 2.00
C ALA A 294 21.73 -21.26 1.81
N CYS A 295 20.74 -20.37 1.70
CA CYS A 295 20.93 -18.93 1.51
C CYS A 295 20.50 -18.12 2.76
N GLY A 296 21.11 -18.44 3.90
CA GLY A 296 20.89 -17.72 5.16
C GLY A 296 21.39 -16.27 5.12
N GLY A 297 20.70 -15.38 5.84
CA GLY A 297 21.09 -13.96 5.94
C GLY A 297 21.02 -13.18 4.62
N ASP A 298 21.81 -12.12 4.50
CA ASP A 298 21.86 -11.23 3.33
C ASP A 298 23.17 -11.32 2.52
N GLY A 299 24.13 -12.18 2.89
CA GLY A 299 25.44 -12.36 2.22
C GLY A 299 25.42 -13.05 0.85
N ILE A 300 24.23 -13.16 0.25
CA ILE A 300 24.01 -13.45 -1.17
C ILE A 300 23.58 -12.18 -1.94
N TYR A 301 23.51 -11.03 -1.27
CA TYR A 301 23.17 -9.70 -1.80
C TYR A 301 24.18 -8.63 -1.32
N GLU A 302 25.40 -9.04 -1.02
CA GLU A 302 26.49 -8.11 -0.69
C GLU A 302 27.24 -7.79 -1.99
N LYS A 303 27.45 -6.50 -2.25
CA LYS A 303 28.11 -6.00 -3.48
C LYS A 303 29.64 -6.01 -3.35
N ASP A 304 30.16 -6.56 -2.25
CA ASP A 304 31.59 -6.61 -1.96
C ASP A 304 32.25 -7.72 -2.79
N GLU A 305 32.68 -7.28 -3.97
CA GLU A 305 33.33 -8.01 -5.07
C GLU A 305 32.42 -8.86 -5.98
N LYS A 306 32.64 -8.70 -7.30
CA LYS A 306 32.12 -9.61 -8.33
C LYS A 306 32.54 -11.07 -8.06
N ALA A 307 33.70 -11.27 -7.42
CA ALA A 307 34.18 -12.57 -6.97
C ALA A 307 33.19 -13.26 -6.01
N GLN A 308 32.48 -12.52 -5.15
CA GLN A 308 31.46 -13.11 -4.28
C GLN A 308 30.29 -13.65 -5.11
N HIS A 309 29.79 -12.88 -6.08
CA HIS A 309 28.75 -13.34 -7.02
C HIS A 309 29.21 -14.57 -7.83
N GLU A 310 30.43 -14.58 -8.41
CA GLU A 310 30.97 -15.77 -9.11
C GLU A 310 31.07 -16.99 -8.17
N SER A 311 31.54 -16.81 -6.93
CA SER A 311 31.61 -17.88 -5.92
C SER A 311 30.25 -18.47 -5.50
N TRP A 312 29.16 -17.74 -5.76
CA TRP A 312 27.79 -18.28 -5.68
C TRP A 312 27.41 -19.00 -6.98
N LEU A 313 27.75 -18.45 -8.15
CA LEU A 313 27.48 -19.08 -9.46
C LEU A 313 28.15 -20.46 -9.61
N ASP A 314 29.37 -20.63 -9.12
CA ASP A 314 30.10 -21.91 -9.21
C ASP A 314 29.35 -23.06 -8.53
N ARG A 315 28.64 -22.77 -7.43
CA ARG A 315 27.79 -23.72 -6.67
C ARG A 315 26.57 -24.25 -7.45
N LEU A 316 26.32 -23.73 -8.66
CA LEU A 316 25.27 -24.23 -9.56
C LEU A 316 25.89 -25.02 -10.70
N ASP A 317 25.88 -26.35 -10.64
CA ASP A 317 26.56 -27.25 -11.60
C ASP A 317 26.12 -27.06 -13.06
N ASN A 318 24.88 -26.59 -13.26
CA ASN A 318 24.28 -26.46 -14.59
C ASN A 318 24.51 -25.04 -15.17
N PRO A 319 25.12 -24.90 -16.36
CA PRO A 319 25.50 -23.59 -16.91
C PRO A 319 24.29 -22.69 -17.25
N ALA A 320 23.15 -23.24 -17.66
CA ALA A 320 21.94 -22.45 -17.88
C ALA A 320 21.40 -21.85 -16.56
N ARG A 321 21.60 -22.54 -15.43
CA ARG A 321 21.27 -22.00 -14.09
C ARG A 321 22.26 -20.91 -13.68
N ARG A 322 23.56 -21.05 -13.97
CA ARG A 322 24.57 -19.97 -13.80
C ARG A 322 24.16 -18.72 -14.59
N THR A 323 23.79 -18.87 -15.87
CA THR A 323 23.31 -17.76 -16.70
C THR A 323 22.02 -17.12 -16.16
N ARG A 324 21.08 -17.91 -15.64
CA ARG A 324 19.87 -17.38 -14.98
C ARG A 324 20.20 -16.60 -13.70
N ALA A 325 21.08 -17.12 -12.86
CA ALA A 325 21.53 -16.45 -11.64
C ALA A 325 22.28 -15.15 -11.95
N ARG A 326 23.23 -15.17 -12.91
CA ARG A 326 23.97 -13.99 -13.39
C ARG A 326 23.03 -12.87 -13.85
N ARG A 327 21.96 -13.20 -14.58
CA ARG A 327 20.93 -12.23 -14.99
C ARG A 327 20.15 -11.65 -13.80
N LEU A 328 19.85 -12.44 -12.77
CA LEU A 328 19.19 -11.94 -11.56
C LEU A 328 20.10 -11.07 -10.68
N PHE A 329 21.40 -11.35 -10.62
CA PHE A 329 22.37 -10.46 -9.96
C PHE A 329 22.46 -9.12 -10.70
N LEU A 330 22.56 -9.11 -12.03
CA LEU A 330 22.54 -7.88 -12.84
C LEU A 330 21.21 -7.09 -12.69
N GLU A 331 20.07 -7.78 -12.61
CA GLU A 331 18.77 -7.15 -12.33
C GLU A 331 18.75 -6.51 -10.93
N LEU A 332 19.40 -7.14 -9.95
CA LEU A 332 19.53 -6.59 -8.60
C LEU A 332 20.49 -5.39 -8.55
N ASP A 333 21.63 -5.46 -9.24
CA ASP A 333 22.65 -4.42 -9.21
C ASP A 333 22.07 -3.05 -9.64
N VAL A 334 21.32 -3.06 -10.75
CA VAL A 334 20.60 -1.90 -11.31
C VAL A 334 19.43 -1.45 -10.41
N LEU A 335 18.68 -2.39 -9.81
CA LEU A 335 17.59 -2.03 -8.89
C LEU A 335 18.07 -1.39 -7.60
N ASP A 336 19.24 -1.78 -7.09
CA ASP A 336 19.85 -1.17 -5.92
C ASP A 336 20.46 0.22 -6.25
N GLU A 337 20.89 0.48 -7.50
CA GLU A 337 21.26 1.84 -7.98
C GLU A 337 20.03 2.77 -8.08
N LEU A 338 18.97 2.33 -8.77
CA LEU A 338 17.69 3.05 -8.85
C LEU A 338 17.06 3.28 -7.46
N TRP A 339 17.36 2.43 -6.49
CA TRP A 339 16.89 2.60 -5.11
C TRP A 339 17.60 3.75 -4.40
N GLU A 340 18.92 3.95 -4.59
CA GLU A 340 19.64 5.10 -4.02
C GLU A 340 19.16 6.42 -4.62
N GLU A 341 18.90 6.46 -5.94
CA GLU A 341 18.29 7.63 -6.60
C GLU A 341 16.88 7.92 -6.06
N ALA A 342 16.02 6.90 -5.99
CA ALA A 342 14.66 7.05 -5.50
C ALA A 342 14.58 7.41 -4.01
N GLU A 343 15.51 6.97 -3.16
CA GLU A 343 15.60 7.44 -1.77
C GLU A 343 16.02 8.91 -1.72
N LYS A 344 17.06 9.29 -2.47
CA LYS A 344 17.59 10.66 -2.53
C LYS A 344 16.51 11.67 -2.92
N ASP A 345 15.77 11.41 -4.00
CA ASP A 345 14.69 12.29 -4.47
C ASP A 345 13.51 12.34 -3.49
N LEU A 346 13.09 11.18 -2.97
CA LEU A 346 12.03 11.10 -1.97
C LEU A 346 12.37 11.90 -0.71
N VAL A 347 13.61 11.81 -0.22
CA VAL A 347 14.10 12.54 0.96
C VAL A 347 14.27 14.03 0.65
N ALA A 348 14.73 14.41 -0.54
CA ALA A 348 14.86 15.80 -0.96
C ALA A 348 13.50 16.50 -1.04
N GLU A 349 12.50 15.87 -1.64
CA GLU A 349 11.12 16.39 -1.70
C GLU A 349 10.47 16.44 -0.31
N THR A 350 10.69 15.41 0.52
CA THR A 350 10.14 15.36 1.89
C THR A 350 10.59 16.52 2.74
N LYS A 351 11.86 16.92 2.66
CA LYS A 351 12.43 18.03 3.44
C LYS A 351 11.76 19.38 3.17
N LYS A 352 11.08 19.55 2.02
CA LYS A 352 10.32 20.77 1.67
C LYS A 352 8.99 20.87 2.45
N HIS A 353 8.45 19.75 2.93
CA HIS A 353 7.14 19.71 3.58
C HIS A 353 7.25 19.94 5.10
N PRO A 354 6.48 20.89 5.70
CA PRO A 354 6.67 21.30 7.09
C PRO A 354 6.48 20.17 8.12
N ALA A 355 5.64 19.18 7.79
CA ALA A 355 5.44 18.02 8.66
C ALA A 355 6.65 17.07 8.76
N ALA A 356 7.67 17.20 7.89
CA ALA A 356 8.82 16.29 7.89
C ALA A 356 9.54 16.29 9.25
N LYS A 357 9.87 17.47 9.79
CA LYS A 357 10.53 17.61 11.10
C LYS A 357 9.72 16.99 12.25
N ILE A 358 8.40 17.15 12.21
CA ILE A 358 7.47 16.58 13.20
C ILE A 358 7.46 15.06 13.13
N LEU A 359 7.35 14.50 11.94
CA LEU A 359 7.25 13.05 11.75
C LEU A 359 8.59 12.34 11.98
N ASP A 360 9.71 12.94 11.56
CA ASP A 360 11.08 12.42 11.73
C ASP A 360 11.50 12.33 13.22
N SER A 361 10.92 13.19 14.08
CA SER A 361 11.15 13.13 15.53
C SER A 361 10.53 11.91 16.23
N ILE A 362 9.61 11.18 15.58
CA ILE A 362 8.87 10.08 16.20
C ILE A 362 9.72 8.78 16.16
N PRO A 363 9.98 8.10 17.30
CA PRO A 363 10.78 6.88 17.35
C PRO A 363 10.36 5.82 16.32
N GLY A 364 11.28 5.49 15.41
CA GLY A 364 11.06 4.53 14.34
C GLY A 364 10.44 5.09 13.05
N ILE A 365 10.12 6.38 12.96
CA ILE A 365 9.67 7.06 11.75
C ILE A 365 10.76 8.04 11.30
N GLY A 366 11.73 7.58 10.51
CA GLY A 366 12.69 8.47 9.84
C GLY A 366 12.14 9.07 8.53
N LEU A 367 12.87 10.01 7.92
CA LEU A 367 12.46 10.76 6.71
C LEU A 367 11.75 9.93 5.62
N VAL A 368 12.26 8.76 5.21
CA VAL A 368 11.59 7.89 4.21
C VAL A 368 10.21 7.40 4.67
N ARG A 369 10.04 7.10 5.97
CA ARG A 369 8.75 6.71 6.54
C ARG A 369 7.83 7.93 6.69
N ALA A 370 8.37 9.09 7.04
CA ALA A 370 7.64 10.36 7.05
C ALA A 370 7.14 10.73 5.63
N ALA A 371 7.97 10.54 4.60
CA ALA A 371 7.65 10.76 3.19
C ALA A 371 6.40 10.00 2.76
N VAL A 372 6.40 8.69 2.99
CA VAL A 372 5.28 7.79 2.67
C VAL A 372 4.04 8.13 3.50
N ILE A 373 4.19 8.55 4.76
CA ILE A 373 3.08 9.05 5.58
C ILE A 373 2.46 10.30 4.94
N ILE A 374 3.26 11.31 4.59
CA ILE A 374 2.79 12.57 4.00
C ILE A 374 2.12 12.30 2.64
N ALA A 375 2.80 11.59 1.74
CA ALA A 375 2.33 11.25 0.39
C ALA A 375 0.93 10.62 0.35
N PHE A 376 0.64 9.67 1.25
CA PHE A 376 -0.59 8.91 1.23
C PHE A 376 -1.69 9.45 2.16
N VAL A 377 -1.34 10.13 3.24
CA VAL A 377 -2.33 10.79 4.11
C VAL A 377 -2.77 12.12 3.52
N ILE A 378 -1.84 12.88 2.92
CA ILE A 378 -1.97 14.25 2.39
C ILE A 378 -2.23 15.28 3.48
N THR A 379 -3.24 15.08 4.32
CA THR A 379 -3.57 15.94 5.47
C THR A 379 -4.05 15.10 6.65
N PRO A 380 -3.58 15.36 7.89
CA PRO A 380 -4.02 14.60 9.06
C PRO A 380 -5.45 14.94 9.46
N PHE A 381 -5.97 16.09 9.03
CA PHE A 381 -7.30 16.60 9.39
C PHE A 381 -8.45 15.78 8.78
N ARG A 382 -8.23 15.04 7.68
CA ARG A 382 -9.22 14.12 7.07
C ARG A 382 -9.69 12.98 7.98
N PHE A 383 -8.97 12.69 9.07
CA PHE A 383 -9.34 11.65 10.03
C PHE A 383 -9.90 12.28 11.31
N ARG A 384 -11.21 12.16 11.53
CA ARG A 384 -11.86 12.67 12.76
C ARG A 384 -11.42 11.91 14.01
N THR A 385 -11.10 10.62 13.90
CA THR A 385 -10.68 9.79 15.06
C THR A 385 -9.46 8.91 14.77
N ARG A 386 -8.71 8.57 15.83
CA ARG A 386 -7.60 7.59 15.80
C ARG A 386 -8.04 6.25 15.18
N ARG A 387 -9.27 5.79 15.47
CA ARG A 387 -9.85 4.55 14.92
C ARG A 387 -10.04 4.58 13.40
N GLN A 388 -10.44 5.73 12.82
CA GLN A 388 -10.51 5.88 11.35
C GLN A 388 -9.12 5.78 10.72
N PHE A 389 -8.10 6.39 11.34
CA PHE A 389 -6.72 6.30 10.85
C PHE A 389 -6.18 4.86 10.93
N TRP A 390 -6.40 4.15 12.04
CA TRP A 390 -6.04 2.73 12.15
C TRP A 390 -6.71 1.86 11.08
N ALA A 391 -7.95 2.15 10.69
CA ALA A 391 -8.65 1.43 9.63
C ALA A 391 -8.06 1.71 8.26
N TYR A 392 -7.65 2.96 7.99
CA TYR A 392 -6.96 3.37 6.77
C TYR A 392 -5.56 2.76 6.65
N CYS A 393 -4.81 2.67 7.76
CA CYS A 393 -3.48 2.06 7.80
C CYS A 393 -3.47 0.52 7.95
N GLY A 394 -4.63 -0.14 7.90
CA GLY A 394 -4.72 -1.61 7.98
C GLY A 394 -4.35 -2.21 9.35
N LEU A 395 -4.37 -1.39 10.41
CA LEU A 395 -4.08 -1.77 11.80
C LEU A 395 -5.36 -2.07 12.61
N ALA A 396 -6.52 -1.65 12.12
CA ALA A 396 -7.80 -1.96 12.75
C ALA A 396 -8.25 -3.41 12.46
N VAL A 397 -8.71 -4.08 13.52
CA VAL A 397 -9.42 -5.35 13.43
C VAL A 397 -10.87 -5.10 13.01
N ARG A 398 -11.38 -5.89 12.05
CA ARG A 398 -12.82 -5.96 11.76
C ARG A 398 -13.49 -6.91 12.76
N SER A 399 -14.22 -6.34 13.71
CA SER A 399 -15.23 -7.07 14.49
C SER A 399 -16.60 -6.92 13.82
N LYS A 400 -17.39 -8.00 13.72
CA LYS A 400 -18.83 -7.92 13.41
C LYS A 400 -19.62 -8.25 14.69
N ILE A 401 -20.53 -7.36 15.07
CA ILE A 401 -21.61 -7.68 16.01
C ILE A 401 -22.88 -7.89 15.17
N THR A 402 -23.70 -8.87 15.53
CA THR A 402 -24.99 -9.18 14.88
C THR A 402 -25.99 -9.47 15.99
N GLY A 403 -27.09 -8.71 16.03
CA GLY A 403 -27.91 -8.60 17.23
C GLY A 403 -27.14 -7.86 18.33
N GLU A 404 -26.88 -6.56 18.15
CA GLU A 404 -26.37 -5.70 19.23
C GLU A 404 -27.39 -5.58 20.37
N TYR A 405 -28.66 -5.76 20.06
CA TYR A 405 -29.77 -5.86 21.00
C TYR A 405 -30.46 -7.21 20.81
N ILE A 406 -31.04 -7.71 21.91
CA ILE A 406 -31.87 -8.90 21.99
C ILE A 406 -33.10 -8.55 22.84
N MET A 407 -34.26 -9.12 22.49
CA MET A 407 -35.43 -9.02 23.36
C MET A 407 -35.27 -10.01 24.51
N VAL A 408 -35.43 -9.54 25.75
CA VAL A 408 -35.47 -10.35 26.97
C VAL A 408 -36.61 -9.82 27.81
N GLU A 409 -37.58 -10.66 28.19
CA GLU A 409 -38.74 -10.27 29.00
C GLU A 409 -39.48 -9.04 28.44
N GLY A 410 -39.70 -9.01 27.12
CA GLY A 410 -40.35 -7.90 26.40
C GLY A 410 -39.51 -6.61 26.31
N ARG A 411 -38.31 -6.55 26.90
CA ARG A 411 -37.45 -5.35 26.94
C ARG A 411 -36.26 -5.48 25.98
N VAL A 412 -35.92 -4.38 25.32
CA VAL A 412 -34.76 -4.28 24.42
C VAL A 412 -33.48 -4.25 25.26
N ARG A 413 -32.77 -5.38 25.36
CA ARG A 413 -31.54 -5.51 26.16
C ARG A 413 -30.31 -5.55 25.25
N ARG A 414 -29.26 -4.79 25.59
CA ARG A 414 -28.00 -4.85 24.84
C ARG A 414 -27.34 -6.23 25.01
N SER A 415 -27.02 -6.85 23.89
CA SER A 415 -26.46 -8.20 23.79
C SER A 415 -25.05 -8.27 24.37
N LYS A 416 -24.81 -9.19 25.31
CA LYS A 416 -23.48 -9.46 25.88
C LYS A 416 -22.56 -10.29 24.96
N LYS A 417 -22.99 -10.64 23.74
CA LYS A 417 -22.20 -11.46 22.81
C LYS A 417 -20.88 -10.74 22.45
N ARG A 418 -19.75 -11.40 22.71
CA ARG A 418 -18.41 -10.87 22.35
C ARG A 418 -18.34 -10.62 20.83
N PRO A 419 -17.84 -9.46 20.36
CA PRO A 419 -17.80 -9.16 18.94
C PRO A 419 -16.99 -10.18 18.15
N LEU A 420 -17.56 -10.73 17.06
CA LEU A 420 -16.86 -11.71 16.24
C LEU A 420 -15.75 -11.03 15.44
N VAL A 421 -14.52 -11.16 15.91
CA VAL A 421 -13.31 -10.83 15.16
C VAL A 421 -13.28 -11.65 13.87
N ARG A 422 -13.22 -10.98 12.72
CA ARG A 422 -13.16 -11.57 11.37
C ARG A 422 -11.80 -11.33 10.67
N GLY A 423 -10.78 -10.93 11.41
CA GLY A 423 -9.46 -10.56 10.88
C GLY A 423 -9.24 -9.04 10.81
N LEU A 424 -8.24 -8.62 10.04
CA LEU A 424 -7.96 -7.21 9.78
C LEU A 424 -8.92 -6.63 8.72
N ASN A 425 -9.00 -5.30 8.63
CA ASN A 425 -9.59 -4.66 7.47
C ASN A 425 -8.81 -5.06 6.19
N ARG A 426 -9.52 -5.34 5.08
CA ARG A 426 -8.92 -5.57 3.75
C ARG A 426 -8.86 -4.32 2.88
N ASP A 427 -9.69 -3.31 3.18
CA ASP A 427 -9.75 -2.06 2.42
C ASP A 427 -8.84 -0.99 3.04
N PHE A 428 -7.51 -1.12 2.90
CA PHE A 428 -6.51 -0.27 3.57
C PHE A 428 -5.37 0.17 2.64
N ASN A 429 -4.57 1.13 3.09
CA ASN A 429 -3.34 1.55 2.42
C ASN A 429 -2.17 0.63 2.84
N HIS A 430 -1.68 -0.17 1.88
CA HIS A 430 -0.62 -1.14 2.12
C HIS A 430 0.72 -0.50 2.52
N ALA A 431 1.12 0.61 1.88
CA ALA A 431 2.36 1.30 2.20
C ALA A 431 2.37 1.79 3.67
N LEU A 432 1.26 2.38 4.14
CA LEU A 432 1.15 2.82 5.54
C LEU A 432 1.15 1.65 6.53
N LYS A 433 0.59 0.49 6.17
CA LYS A 433 0.65 -0.71 7.02
C LYS A 433 2.08 -1.20 7.24
N GLU A 434 2.87 -1.25 6.17
CA GLU A 434 4.28 -1.67 6.26
C GLU A 434 5.16 -0.59 6.91
N VAL A 435 4.87 0.70 6.71
CA VAL A 435 5.52 1.79 7.46
C VAL A 435 5.29 1.65 8.97
N PHE A 436 4.04 1.48 9.45
CA PHE A 436 3.79 1.38 10.89
C PHE A 436 4.24 0.04 11.51
N LYS A 437 4.21 -1.06 10.75
CA LYS A 437 4.89 -2.32 11.14
C LYS A 437 6.40 -2.11 11.30
N GLY A 438 7.05 -1.50 10.30
CA GLY A 438 8.50 -1.25 10.29
C GLY A 438 8.92 -0.30 11.40
N ALA A 439 8.14 0.77 11.62
CA ALA A 439 8.34 1.70 12.72
C ALA A 439 8.19 1.00 14.08
N ALA A 440 7.19 0.13 14.26
CA ALA A 440 7.05 -0.66 15.49
C ALA A 440 8.23 -1.63 15.70
N LYS A 441 8.71 -2.33 14.66
CA LYS A 441 9.92 -3.17 14.73
C LYS A 441 11.15 -2.35 15.15
N SER A 442 11.34 -1.15 14.60
CA SER A 442 12.45 -0.26 14.94
C SER A 442 12.33 0.29 16.36
N ALA A 443 11.17 0.82 16.75
CA ALA A 443 10.93 1.40 18.07
C ALA A 443 11.03 0.36 19.20
N ALA A 444 10.59 -0.88 18.96
CA ALA A 444 10.72 -2.00 19.90
C ALA A 444 12.17 -2.44 20.15
N LYS A 445 13.12 -2.09 19.27
CA LYS A 445 14.57 -2.28 19.48
C LYS A 445 15.27 -1.04 20.07
N GLY A 446 14.56 0.09 20.17
CA GLY A 446 15.08 1.39 20.60
C GLY A 446 14.26 1.98 21.76
N PRO A 447 13.89 3.28 21.73
CA PRO A 447 13.25 3.96 22.86
C PRO A 447 11.96 3.31 23.40
N TRP A 448 11.25 2.49 22.61
CA TRP A 448 10.03 1.83 23.05
C TRP A 448 10.24 0.35 23.44
N LYS A 449 11.49 -0.12 23.54
CA LYS A 449 11.80 -1.48 24.04
C LYS A 449 11.15 -1.76 25.41
N PRO A 450 11.21 -0.88 26.44
CA PRO A 450 10.55 -1.15 27.72
C PRO A 450 9.03 -1.32 27.61
N GLN A 451 8.40 -0.62 26.65
CA GLN A 451 6.96 -0.70 26.39
C GLN A 451 6.60 -2.00 25.64
N PHE A 452 7.51 -2.51 24.81
CA PHE A 452 7.38 -3.82 24.18
C PHE A 452 7.58 -4.95 25.20
N ASP A 453 8.68 -4.92 25.97
CA ASP A 453 9.00 -5.90 27.01
C ASP A 453 7.84 -6.02 28.03
N ALA A 454 7.28 -4.89 28.48
CA ALA A 454 6.14 -4.85 29.40
C ALA A 454 4.83 -5.43 28.82
N LEU A 455 4.69 -5.57 27.50
CA LEU A 455 3.58 -6.31 26.88
C LEU A 455 3.87 -7.82 26.84
N ILE A 456 5.12 -8.21 26.59
CA ILE A 456 5.55 -9.62 26.64
C ILE A 456 5.40 -10.17 28.06
N ALA A 457 5.86 -9.43 29.08
CA ALA A 457 5.70 -9.77 30.49
C ALA A 457 4.23 -9.94 30.92
N LYS A 458 3.29 -9.29 30.23
CA LYS A 458 1.83 -9.44 30.42
C LYS A 458 1.22 -10.60 29.61
N GLY A 459 2.05 -11.51 29.08
CA GLY A 459 1.61 -12.68 28.32
C GLY A 459 1.09 -12.38 26.91
N THR A 460 1.45 -11.23 26.33
CA THR A 460 1.06 -10.85 24.96
C THR A 460 1.96 -11.54 23.94
N GLU A 461 1.40 -12.19 22.91
CA GLU A 461 2.21 -12.73 21.80
C GLU A 461 3.05 -11.60 21.16
N PRO A 462 4.35 -11.79 20.87
CA PRO A 462 5.21 -10.77 20.25
C PRO A 462 4.61 -10.08 19.01
N ARG A 463 3.83 -10.81 18.19
CA ARG A 463 3.13 -10.24 17.02
C ARG A 463 2.03 -9.25 17.40
N LEU A 464 1.28 -9.55 18.48
CA LEU A 464 0.21 -8.70 19.01
C LEU A 464 0.79 -7.51 19.80
N ALA A 465 1.92 -7.68 20.47
CA ALA A 465 2.68 -6.59 21.07
C ALA A 465 3.16 -5.60 20.00
N LEU A 466 3.79 -6.07 18.91
CA LEU A 466 4.17 -5.21 17.77
C LEU A 466 2.98 -4.52 17.10
N LEU A 467 1.83 -5.19 16.94
CA LEU A 467 0.60 -4.56 16.44
C LEU A 467 0.07 -3.46 17.38
N THR A 468 0.26 -3.63 18.68
CA THR A 468 -0.11 -2.63 19.71
C THR A 468 0.81 -1.41 19.65
N LEU A 469 2.13 -1.61 19.52
CA LEU A 469 3.08 -0.52 19.26
C LEU A 469 2.77 0.20 17.95
N ALA A 470 2.45 -0.51 16.87
CA ALA A 470 2.09 0.09 15.57
C ALA A 470 0.84 0.99 15.67
N ARG A 471 -0.20 0.57 16.41
CA ARG A 471 -1.39 1.39 16.69
C ARG A 471 -1.07 2.61 17.56
N LYS A 472 -0.16 2.47 18.53
CA LYS A 472 0.30 3.59 19.36
C LYS A 472 1.08 4.60 18.52
N LEU A 473 2.08 4.17 17.75
CA LEU A 473 2.82 5.02 16.78
C LEU A 473 1.88 5.74 15.81
N ALA A 474 0.93 5.03 15.19
CA ALA A 474 -0.05 5.66 14.29
C ALA A 474 -0.94 6.69 15.01
N SER A 475 -1.27 6.48 16.29
CA SER A 475 -2.01 7.45 17.09
C SER A 475 -1.18 8.70 17.40
N THR A 476 0.06 8.51 17.84
CA THR A 476 1.02 9.59 18.12
C THR A 476 1.29 10.41 16.87
N THR A 477 1.55 9.75 15.73
CA THR A 477 1.73 10.36 14.40
C THR A 477 0.56 11.29 14.05
N LEU A 478 -0.68 10.79 14.16
CA LEU A 478 -1.86 11.59 13.84
C LEU A 478 -2.04 12.78 14.79
N THR A 479 -1.78 12.60 16.09
CA THR A 479 -1.95 13.67 17.08
C THR A 479 -0.89 14.75 16.94
N LEU A 480 0.41 14.40 16.83
CA LEU A 480 1.49 15.37 16.69
C LEU A 480 1.38 16.15 15.37
N TRP A 481 1.12 15.47 14.24
CA TRP A 481 0.95 16.13 12.96
C TRP A 481 -0.29 17.04 12.89
N LYS A 482 -1.38 16.72 13.61
CA LYS A 482 -2.51 17.66 13.75
C LYS A 482 -2.19 18.91 14.55
N LYS A 483 -1.27 18.81 15.52
CA LYS A 483 -0.93 19.90 16.44
C LYS A 483 0.22 20.78 15.97
N GLY A 484 1.15 20.24 15.17
CA GLY A 484 2.43 20.89 14.89
C GLY A 484 3.53 20.63 15.94
N GLU A 485 3.25 19.80 16.96
CA GLU A 485 4.20 19.48 18.04
C GLU A 485 5.24 18.44 17.59
N LEU A 486 6.50 18.62 18.01
CA LEU A 486 7.53 17.56 17.93
C LEU A 486 7.24 16.43 18.93
N TYR A 487 7.85 15.26 18.71
CA TYR A 487 7.76 14.15 19.64
C TYR A 487 8.47 14.44 20.97
N ASP A 488 7.78 14.12 22.07
CA ASP A 488 8.25 14.24 23.44
C ASP A 488 7.83 12.97 24.19
N GLU A 489 8.79 12.21 24.71
CA GLU A 489 8.51 10.93 25.36
C GLU A 489 7.73 11.09 26.68
N HIS A 490 7.93 12.20 27.40
CA HIS A 490 7.26 12.47 28.68
C HIS A 490 5.79 12.79 28.45
N LYS A 491 5.47 13.66 27.49
CA LYS A 491 4.08 13.96 27.11
C LYS A 491 3.33 12.73 26.60
N VAL A 492 4.01 11.82 25.89
CA VAL A 492 3.42 10.56 25.37
C VAL A 492 3.26 9.50 26.46
N LYS A 493 3.98 9.56 27.59
CA LYS A 493 3.70 8.72 28.77
C LYS A 493 2.43 9.21 29.49
N ILE A 494 2.30 10.51 29.73
CA ILE A 494 1.17 11.11 30.46
C ILE A 494 -0.17 10.88 29.74
N ALA A 495 -0.25 11.14 28.43
CA ALA A 495 -1.48 11.01 27.62
C ALA A 495 -1.95 9.55 27.36
N HIS A 496 -1.41 8.60 28.11
CA HIS A 496 -1.76 7.17 28.11
C HIS A 496 -1.84 6.54 29.52
N ALA A 497 -1.61 7.32 30.58
CA ALA A 497 -1.96 6.95 31.96
C ALA A 497 -3.41 7.33 32.31
N ALA A 498 -4.03 8.19 31.48
CA ALA A 498 -5.45 8.48 31.38
C ALA A 498 -5.97 8.09 29.98
#